data_AF-A0A0H3M6P9-F1
#
_entry.id   AF-A0A0H3M6P9-F1
#
_cell.length_a   1.000
_cell.length_b   1.000
_cell.length_c   1.000
_cell.angle_alpha   90.00
_cell.angle_beta   90.00
_cell.angle_gamma   90.00
#
_symmetry.space_group_name_H-M   'P 1'
#
loop_
_entity.id
_entity.type
_entity.pdbx_description
1 polymer ?
#
loop_
_entity_poly.entity_id
_entity_poly.type
_entity_poly.pdbx_seq_one_letter_code
_entity_poly.pdbx_strand_id
1 'polypeptide(L)'
;MAEKPCLPLRRRGRSKGAVNKTTKRFNEALLTAAEQAGYHYGEDGLVSYLQYHALNNPVPFFSLLAKVLPLQVTGEAGGDVKTISRVEIVPVIAKNASSCEPEAKEGDA
;
A
#
# COMPACT_ATOMS: atom_id res chain seq x y z
N MET A 1 6.75 33.06 48.19
CA MET A 1 5.60 32.14 48.30
C MET A 1 5.43 31.50 46.93
N ALA A 2 5.50 30.17 46.88
CA ALA A 2 5.83 29.38 45.70
C ALA A 2 4.85 29.53 44.53
N GLU A 3 5.39 29.77 43.33
CA GLU A 3 4.72 29.57 42.05
C GLU A 3 4.33 28.10 41.93
N LYS A 4 3.03 27.82 41.81
CA LYS A 4 2.53 26.49 41.51
C LYS A 4 2.72 26.24 40.01
N PRO A 5 3.58 25.30 39.58
CA PRO A 5 3.65 24.96 38.17
C PRO A 5 2.36 24.23 37.80
N CYS A 6 1.79 24.63 36.66
CA CYS A 6 0.58 24.10 36.07
C CYS A 6 0.50 22.56 36.11
N LEU A 7 -0.66 22.03 36.50
CA LEU A 7 -0.97 20.60 36.51
C LEU A 7 -0.72 19.98 35.12
N PRO A 8 0.15 18.97 34.96
CA PRO A 8 0.40 18.33 33.68
C PRO A 8 -0.69 17.28 33.40
N LEU A 9 -1.91 17.74 33.12
CA LEU A 9 -3.01 16.85 32.70
C LEU A 9 -3.46 17.17 31.28
N ARG A 10 -2.51 17.41 30.36
CA ARG A 10 -2.76 17.11 28.94
C ARG A 10 -2.68 15.61 28.76
N ARG A 11 -3.81 15.01 29.12
CA ARG A 11 -4.21 13.61 28.98
C ARG A 11 -3.55 12.99 27.74
N ARG A 12 -2.59 12.10 27.98
CA ARG A 12 -2.05 11.20 26.97
C ARG A 12 -3.24 10.51 26.31
N GLY A 13 -3.54 10.87 25.06
CA GLY A 13 -4.60 10.23 24.28
C GLY A 13 -4.39 8.72 24.22
N ARG A 14 -5.43 7.98 23.80
CA ARG A 14 -5.32 6.53 23.60
C ARG A 14 -4.07 6.23 22.78
N SER A 15 -3.20 5.35 23.28
CA SER A 15 -1.94 5.04 22.61
C SER A 15 -2.22 4.61 21.18
N LYS A 16 -1.44 5.14 20.23
CA LYS A 16 -1.56 4.80 18.81
C LYS A 16 -1.53 3.27 18.66
N GLY A 17 -2.57 2.70 18.05
CA GLY A 17 -2.72 1.24 17.88
C GLY A 17 -3.51 0.50 18.97
N ALA A 18 -4.00 1.17 20.02
CA ALA A 18 -4.82 0.48 21.03
C ALA A 18 -6.23 0.15 20.50
N VAL A 19 -6.41 -1.10 20.07
CA VAL A 19 -7.69 -1.67 19.65
C VAL A 19 -8.75 -1.63 20.75
N ASN A 20 -10.02 -1.45 20.39
CA ASN A 20 -11.14 -1.53 21.32
C ASN A 20 -11.31 -2.97 21.80
N LYS A 21 -11.27 -3.19 23.13
CA LYS A 21 -11.34 -4.53 23.71
C LYS A 21 -12.69 -5.21 23.43
N THR A 22 -13.77 -4.44 23.39
CA THR A 22 -15.12 -4.91 23.09
C THR A 22 -15.24 -5.47 21.68
N THR A 23 -14.76 -4.74 20.67
CA THR A 23 -14.77 -5.21 19.27
C THR A 23 -13.85 -6.41 19.07
N LYS A 24 -12.71 -6.48 19.77
CA LYS A 24 -11.83 -7.66 19.73
C LYS A 24 -12.55 -8.92 20.22
N ARG A 25 -13.16 -8.85 21.42
CA ARG A 25 -13.91 -9.99 21.99
C ARG A 25 -15.07 -10.42 21.10
N PHE A 26 -15.77 -9.46 20.51
CA PHE A 26 -16.84 -9.76 19.57
C PHE A 26 -16.33 -10.47 18.33
N ASN A 27 -15.23 -10.00 17.72
CA ASN A 27 -14.63 -10.64 16.55
C ASN A 27 -14.14 -12.06 16.87
N GLU A 28 -13.53 -12.28 18.04
CA GLU A 28 -13.12 -13.62 18.50
C GLU A 28 -14.33 -14.55 18.62
N ALA A 29 -15.39 -14.12 19.32
CA ALA A 29 -16.60 -14.92 19.47
C ALA A 29 -17.28 -15.23 18.13
N LEU A 30 -17.29 -14.26 17.21
CA LEU A 30 -17.84 -14.42 15.86
C LEU A 30 -17.05 -15.47 15.06
N LEU A 31 -15.71 -15.43 15.11
CA LEU A 31 -14.87 -16.40 14.42
C LEU A 31 -15.05 -17.82 14.99
N THR A 32 -15.12 -17.95 16.32
CA THR A 32 -15.39 -19.24 16.96
C THR A 32 -16.77 -19.78 16.57
N ALA A 33 -17.79 -18.93 16.52
CA ALA A 33 -19.13 -19.35 16.09
C ALA A 33 -19.14 -19.81 14.62
N ALA A 34 -18.42 -19.11 13.74
CA ALA A 34 -18.30 -19.50 12.34
C ALA A 34 -17.54 -20.83 12.16
N GLU A 35 -16.50 -21.07 12.96
CA GLU A 35 -15.77 -22.34 12.96
C GLU A 35 -16.66 -23.51 13.41
N GLN A 36 -17.41 -23.32 14.50
CA GLN A 36 -18.40 -24.28 14.99
C GLN A 36 -19.50 -24.56 13.96
N ALA A 37 -20.01 -23.51 13.31
CA ALA A 37 -20.99 -23.65 12.23
C ALA A 37 -20.46 -24.52 11.09
N GLY A 38 -19.17 -24.43 10.79
CA GLY A 38 -18.53 -25.19 9.74
C GLY A 38 -18.32 -26.67 10.04
N TYR A 39 -18.08 -27.03 11.31
CA TYR A 39 -18.01 -28.44 11.74
C TYR A 39 -19.34 -29.20 11.53
N HIS A 40 -20.46 -28.50 11.31
CA HIS A 40 -21.73 -29.14 10.92
C HIS A 40 -21.77 -29.55 9.43
N TYR A 41 -20.93 -28.96 8.59
CA TYR A 41 -20.92 -29.21 7.14
C TYR A 41 -19.70 -30.01 6.68
N GLY A 42 -18.60 -30.02 7.45
CA GLY A 42 -17.39 -30.77 7.12
C GLY A 42 -16.40 -30.85 8.29
N GLU A 43 -15.19 -31.33 8.02
CA GLU A 43 -14.17 -31.59 9.05
C GLU A 43 -13.25 -30.40 9.32
N ASP A 44 -13.17 -29.44 8.39
CA ASP A 44 -12.20 -28.33 8.43
C ASP A 44 -12.77 -27.04 9.06
N GLY A 45 -13.82 -27.17 9.89
CA GLY A 45 -14.42 -26.07 10.64
C GLY A 45 -14.72 -24.86 9.75
N LEU A 46 -14.02 -23.74 9.98
CA LEU A 46 -14.23 -22.47 9.26
C LEU A 46 -14.08 -22.59 7.74
N VAL A 47 -13.22 -23.48 7.24
CA VAL A 47 -13.05 -23.68 5.79
C VAL A 47 -14.30 -24.32 5.21
N SER A 48 -14.84 -25.35 5.86
CA SER A 48 -16.08 -26.01 5.46
C SER A 48 -17.28 -25.03 5.49
N TYR A 49 -17.31 -24.12 6.46
CA TYR A 49 -18.31 -23.04 6.50
C TYR A 49 -18.24 -22.13 5.26
N LEU A 50 -17.02 -21.68 4.90
CA LEU A 50 -16.82 -20.82 3.73
C LEU A 50 -17.09 -21.54 2.41
N GLN A 51 -16.72 -22.83 2.30
CA GLN A 51 -17.05 -23.66 1.14
C GLN A 51 -18.56 -23.81 0.96
N TYR A 52 -19.30 -24.05 2.05
CA TYR A 52 -20.76 -24.10 2.02
C TYR A 52 -21.35 -22.78 1.50
N HIS A 53 -20.85 -21.63 1.98
CA HIS A 53 -21.32 -20.32 1.52
C HIS A 53 -20.91 -19.99 0.08
N ALA A 54 -19.76 -20.47 -0.40
CA ALA A 54 -19.36 -20.30 -1.80
C ALA A 54 -20.38 -20.91 -2.78
N LEU A 55 -21.00 -22.04 -2.40
CA LEU A 55 -22.00 -22.74 -3.22
C LEU A 55 -23.42 -22.21 -3.00
N ASN A 56 -23.83 -22.05 -1.74
CA ASN A 56 -25.23 -21.74 -1.41
C ASN A 56 -25.54 -20.24 -1.40
N ASN A 57 -24.55 -19.40 -1.11
CA ASN A 57 -24.71 -17.95 -0.99
C ASN A 57 -23.54 -17.23 -1.67
N PRO A 58 -23.44 -17.29 -3.02
CA PRO A 58 -22.27 -16.79 -3.73
C PRO A 58 -22.10 -15.26 -3.61
N VAL A 59 -23.19 -14.49 -3.54
CA VAL A 59 -23.14 -13.02 -3.47
C VAL A 59 -22.34 -12.50 -2.26
N PRO A 60 -22.63 -12.91 -1.00
CA PRO A 60 -21.81 -12.50 0.14
C PRO A 60 -20.39 -13.08 0.08
N PHE A 61 -20.20 -14.28 -0.49
CA PHE A 61 -18.87 -14.88 -0.64
C PHE A 61 -17.97 -14.07 -1.57
N PHE A 62 -18.48 -13.61 -2.72
CA PHE A 62 -17.73 -12.72 -3.62
C PHE A 62 -17.33 -11.40 -2.95
N SER A 63 -18.20 -10.87 -2.08
CA SER A 63 -17.88 -9.66 -1.31
C SER A 63 -16.72 -9.86 -0.34
N LEU A 64 -16.56 -11.07 0.21
CA LEU A 64 -15.40 -11.43 1.04
C LEU A 64 -14.15 -11.62 0.19
N LEU A 65 -14.26 -12.30 -0.97
CA LEU A 65 -13.14 -12.46 -1.89
C LEU A 65 -12.58 -11.11 -2.35
N ALA A 66 -13.44 -10.15 -2.69
CA ALA A 66 -13.02 -8.80 -3.06
C ALA A 66 -12.19 -8.09 -1.98
N LYS A 67 -12.41 -8.41 -0.69
CA LYS A 67 -11.63 -7.86 0.43
C LYS A 67 -10.29 -8.57 0.65
N VAL A 68 -10.16 -9.82 0.21
CA VAL A 68 -8.91 -10.60 0.31
C VAL A 68 -8.00 -10.31 -0.88
N LEU A 69 -8.56 -9.89 -2.02
CA LEU A 69 -7.77 -9.52 -3.18
C LEU A 69 -6.94 -8.25 -2.90
N PRO A 70 -5.63 -8.26 -3.23
CA PRO A 70 -4.79 -7.07 -3.14
C PRO A 70 -5.32 -5.97 -4.08
N LEU A 71 -5.65 -4.80 -3.53
CA LEU A 71 -6.11 -3.64 -4.31
C LEU A 71 -4.96 -2.84 -4.93
N GLN A 72 -3.72 -3.08 -4.50
CA GLN A 72 -2.55 -2.32 -4.90
C GLN A 72 -1.47 -3.27 -5.45
N VAL A 73 -0.86 -2.89 -6.56
CA VAL A 73 0.39 -3.51 -7.03
C VAL A 73 1.47 -3.11 -6.02
N THR A 74 1.81 -4.03 -5.13
CA THR A 74 2.95 -3.85 -4.22
C THR A 74 4.22 -4.26 -4.96
N GLY A 75 5.32 -3.57 -4.69
CA GLY A 75 6.64 -4.02 -5.14
C GLY A 75 7.00 -5.36 -4.49
N GLU A 76 8.08 -5.98 -4.96
CA GLU A 76 8.57 -7.24 -4.39
C GLU A 76 8.66 -7.18 -2.86
N ALA A 77 8.13 -8.20 -2.18
CA ALA A 77 8.01 -8.29 -0.73
C ALA A 77 7.16 -7.20 -0.03
N GLY A 78 6.21 -6.56 -0.72
CA GLY A 78 5.30 -5.58 -0.10
C GLY A 78 5.89 -4.18 0.04
N GLY A 79 7.05 -3.94 -0.57
CA GLY A 79 7.72 -2.63 -0.58
C GLY A 79 7.16 -1.67 -1.64
N ASP A 80 7.68 -0.44 -1.64
CA ASP A 80 7.34 0.57 -2.64
C ASP A 80 7.65 0.07 -4.06
N VAL A 81 6.75 0.39 -4.99
CA VAL A 81 6.93 0.08 -6.42
C VAL A 81 8.16 0.85 -6.92
N LYS A 82 9.25 0.12 -7.21
CA LYS A 82 10.47 0.70 -7.79
C LYS A 82 10.25 1.00 -9.27
N THR A 83 9.66 2.14 -9.57
CA THR A 83 9.49 2.61 -10.95
C THR A 83 10.81 3.22 -11.43
N ILE A 84 11.51 2.55 -12.35
CA ILE A 84 12.71 3.12 -12.99
C ILE A 84 12.24 4.04 -14.13
N SER A 85 12.24 5.35 -13.89
CA SER A 85 11.94 6.35 -14.92
C SER A 85 13.19 6.62 -15.74
N ARG A 86 13.31 5.98 -16.91
CA ARG A 86 14.41 6.26 -17.85
C ARG A 86 14.03 7.46 -18.72
N VAL A 87 14.73 8.58 -18.54
CA VAL A 87 14.59 9.78 -19.38
C VAL A 87 15.77 9.82 -20.33
N GLU A 88 15.52 9.79 -21.64
CA GLU A 88 16.53 9.96 -22.67
C GLU A 88 16.45 11.38 -23.23
N ILE A 89 17.50 12.16 -23.03
CA ILE A 89 17.61 13.53 -23.54
C ILE A 89 18.38 13.47 -24.85
N VAL A 90 17.72 13.74 -25.97
CA VAL A 90 18.36 13.84 -27.28
C VAL A 90 18.58 15.31 -27.62
N PRO A 91 19.83 15.79 -27.73
CA PRO A 91 20.11 17.16 -28.14
C PRO A 91 19.84 17.34 -29.64
N VAL A 92 19.11 18.41 -29.98
CA VAL A 92 18.92 18.82 -31.38
C VAL A 92 20.14 19.64 -31.79
N ILE A 93 20.96 19.07 -32.68
CA ILE A 93 22.11 19.77 -33.25
C ILE A 93 21.60 20.70 -34.35
N ALA A 94 21.82 22.00 -34.18
CA ALA A 94 21.50 23.00 -35.19
C ALA A 94 22.36 22.77 -36.44
N LYS A 95 21.71 22.71 -37.60
CA LYS A 95 22.37 22.48 -38.88
C LYS A 95 22.97 23.81 -39.39
N ASN A 96 24.30 23.81 -39.49
CA ASN A 96 25.18 24.70 -40.27
C ASN A 96 25.78 25.92 -39.55
N ALA A 97 26.96 25.70 -38.96
CA ALA A 97 28.05 26.66 -39.03
C ALA A 97 28.99 26.25 -40.18
N SER A 98 28.76 26.80 -41.37
CA SER A 98 29.68 26.79 -42.51
C SER A 98 29.31 28.04 -43.31
N SER A 99 30.12 29.09 -43.41
CA SER A 99 31.54 29.12 -43.75
C SER A 99 32.15 30.46 -43.32
N CYS A 100 33.30 30.45 -42.66
CA CYS A 100 34.20 31.59 -42.64
C CYS A 100 35.63 31.04 -42.55
N GLU A 101 36.26 30.86 -43.70
CA GLU A 101 37.70 30.56 -43.78
C GLU A 101 38.50 31.84 -43.55
N PRO A 102 39.57 31.83 -42.74
CA PRO A 102 40.53 32.92 -42.71
C PRO A 102 41.65 32.64 -43.73
N GLU A 103 41.62 33.32 -44.87
CA GLU A 103 42.76 33.40 -45.79
C GLU A 103 43.86 34.26 -45.14
N ALA A 104 44.88 33.59 -44.61
CA ALA A 104 46.15 34.22 -44.23
C ALA A 104 47.02 34.39 -45.48
N LYS A 105 47.41 35.63 -45.78
CA LYS A 105 48.50 35.96 -46.72
C LYS A 105 49.45 36.96 -46.05
N GLU A 106 50.53 36.42 -45.53
CA GLU A 106 51.75 37.13 -45.15
C GLU A 106 52.70 37.13 -46.36
N GLY A 107 53.31 38.27 -46.70
CA GLY A 107 54.26 38.39 -47.81
C GLY A 107 54.56 39.81 -48.29
N ASP A 108 55.50 40.46 -47.60
CA ASP A 108 56.70 41.19 -48.08
C ASP A 108 56.67 42.00 -49.40
N ALA A 109 56.79 43.34 -49.27
CA ALA A 109 57.69 44.24 -50.03
C ALA A 109 57.45 45.73 -49.63
#